data_AF-A0A3R6ZLL6-F1
#
_entry.id   AF-A0A3R6ZLL6-F1
#
_cell.length_a   1.000
_cell.length_b   1.000
_cell.length_c   1.000
_cell.angle_alpha   90.00
_cell.angle_beta   90.00
_cell.angle_gamma   90.00
#
_symmetry.space_group_name_H-M   'P 1'
#
loop_
_entity.id
_entity.type
_entity.pdbx_description
1 polymer ?
#
loop_
_entity_poly.entity_id
_entity_poly.type
_entity_poly.pdbx_seq_one_letter_code
_entity_poly.pdbx_strand_id
1 'polypeptide(L)'
;MDSGMNENRQHATLDSLIDNQLSESTRICYNSKLNQVVEWVKGQSRYELLKDDGSLDLNNFQYSDFMDFAVWKYKHSKCRVDTISGYRSAMRYYFEREGSKTDQSGTKRRDPRHIYSNPMEARSCVFLAIAIYLACHPQLSMDKLFPGAAQKDRFGKQLAKLLSHPDPTCGRSEYGTHSIRKGAATFACSGSTGGPSIVSVCLRCGWSLGNVLERYMHYEGAGDQFLGRVMAGLPINDASFAILPPHFKMPFDSDVSSAINKVFPSLSRVPALHSVLAFCLSSWAHHAQALEMLIPKSHPIFYSRVFTDVDMVPMLKARLVTHDSVLPATGIPPHVGLHKELTRATTEMRSIPNEVIRGVDALLETKGVAAGNLTQRLLKETLVEVVAPMVQAHASSAEVSQVPAAPPCIVNYPIFEWNPWQQRLLDNFITPSVDVATAWQLWWCGNAGIQMPPFRLIKAGHIPRSQVKPFSEWRFAMDFLYRVYTAETGIRIPENPTPAHATDTYAIILVKIKLLLQKTPKGRIRRGDQIKIATFASILRKAKVNDELVKAITEGDLLQVLLSELSGECNMNSLYVFKDKKGYDWKATPLIAAAALGHTELVQGFIDRADID
;
A
#
# COMPACT_ATOMS: atom_id res chain seq x y z
N MET A 1 3.93 51.80 21.95
CA MET A 1 3.94 51.08 20.67
C MET A 1 5.02 50.01 20.78
N ASP A 2 4.71 48.93 21.48
CA ASP A 2 4.15 47.68 20.94
C ASP A 2 5.20 46.79 20.30
N SER A 3 5.60 45.76 21.03
CA SER A 3 5.50 44.37 20.58
C SER A 3 5.90 43.47 21.72
N GLY A 4 4.89 42.90 22.37
CA GLY A 4 5.04 41.98 23.49
C GLY A 4 5.94 40.81 23.12
N MET A 5 6.92 40.56 24.00
CA MET A 5 7.65 39.30 24.04
C MET A 5 6.61 38.18 24.20
N ASN A 6 6.46 37.39 23.16
CA ASN A 6 5.60 36.21 23.19
C ASN A 6 6.34 35.12 24.00
N GLU A 7 6.19 35.16 25.33
CA GLU A 7 6.73 34.19 26.29
C GLU A 7 6.06 32.80 26.21
N ASN A 8 5.29 32.49 25.16
CA ASN A 8 4.60 31.21 24.97
C ASN A 8 5.35 30.21 24.07
N ARG A 9 6.68 30.12 24.16
CA ARG A 9 7.39 28.89 23.74
C ARG A 9 7.65 28.03 24.98
N GLN A 10 6.58 27.42 25.49
CA GLN A 10 6.71 26.31 26.43
C GLN A 10 7.62 25.25 25.78
N HIS A 11 8.67 24.85 26.50
CA HIS A 11 9.52 23.72 26.13
C HIS A 11 8.63 22.50 25.86
N ALA A 12 8.48 22.13 24.59
CA ALA A 12 7.71 20.94 24.22
C ALA A 12 8.46 19.71 24.73
N THR A 13 8.04 19.18 25.87
CA THR A 13 8.56 17.95 26.46
C THR A 13 8.10 16.75 25.63
N LEU A 14 8.76 15.61 25.85
CA LEU A 14 8.38 14.36 25.20
C LEU A 14 6.90 13.99 25.48
N ASP A 15 6.43 14.40 26.65
CA ASP A 15 5.07 14.22 27.16
C ASP A 15 4.08 15.16 26.49
N SER A 16 4.44 16.44 26.29
CA SER A 16 3.57 17.40 25.59
C SER A 16 3.27 17.01 24.14
N LEU A 17 4.16 16.23 23.51
CA LEU A 17 3.97 15.69 22.16
C LEU A 17 3.16 14.38 22.12
N ILE A 18 3.14 13.60 23.21
CA ILE A 18 2.26 12.42 23.34
C ILE A 18 0.85 12.87 23.71
N ASP A 19 0.75 13.88 24.56
CA ASP A 19 -0.51 14.44 25.04
C ASP A 19 -1.35 15.08 23.92
N ASN A 20 -0.74 15.51 22.82
CA ASN A 20 -1.44 16.04 21.65
C ASN A 20 -2.16 14.96 20.79
N GLN A 21 -2.05 13.67 21.14
CA GLN A 21 -2.73 12.58 20.42
C GLN A 21 -4.16 12.32 20.92
N LEU A 22 -4.54 12.92 22.05
CA LEU A 22 -5.86 12.80 22.64
C LEU A 22 -6.40 14.19 23.01
N SER A 23 -7.72 14.33 23.05
CA SER A 23 -8.32 15.53 23.64
C SER A 23 -7.93 15.61 25.12
N GLU A 24 -7.78 16.83 25.64
CA GLU A 24 -7.49 17.06 27.06
C GLU A 24 -8.49 16.34 27.99
N SER A 25 -9.76 16.34 27.61
CA SER A 25 -10.83 15.60 28.30
C SER A 25 -10.60 14.09 28.35
N THR A 26 -10.07 13.49 27.27
CA THR A 26 -9.78 12.06 27.22
C THR A 26 -8.55 11.71 28.06
N ARG A 27 -7.54 12.57 28.05
CA ARG A 27 -6.33 12.43 28.90
C ARG A 27 -6.68 12.47 30.39
N ILE A 28 -7.49 13.43 30.81
CA ILE A 28 -7.98 13.52 32.19
C ILE A 28 -8.76 12.26 32.58
N CYS A 29 -9.65 11.79 31.70
CA CYS A 29 -10.42 10.56 31.91
C CYS A 29 -9.51 9.32 32.05
N TYR A 30 -8.49 9.18 31.20
CA TYR A 30 -7.57 8.05 31.25
C TYR A 30 -6.68 8.09 32.50
N ASN A 31 -6.16 9.26 32.87
CA ASN A 31 -5.39 9.43 34.12
C ASN A 31 -6.24 9.09 35.35
N SER A 32 -7.49 9.54 35.40
CA SER A 32 -8.42 9.17 36.48
C SER A 32 -8.65 7.65 36.57
N LYS A 33 -8.76 6.98 35.42
CA LYS A 33 -8.93 5.52 35.36
C LYS A 33 -7.67 4.77 35.79
N LEU A 34 -6.49 5.22 35.39
CA LEU A 34 -5.21 4.64 35.80
C LEU A 34 -4.99 4.80 37.30
N ASN A 35 -5.29 5.97 37.86
CA ASN A 35 -5.22 6.19 39.31
C ASN A 35 -6.12 5.22 40.07
N GLN A 36 -7.31 4.89 39.56
CA GLN A 36 -8.16 3.89 40.19
C GLN A 36 -7.59 2.47 40.13
N VAL A 37 -6.81 2.13 39.10
CA VAL A 37 -6.08 0.85 39.06
C VAL A 37 -4.94 0.86 40.08
N VAL A 38 -4.20 1.97 40.20
CA VAL A 38 -3.15 2.15 41.23
C VAL A 38 -3.73 2.04 42.64
N GLU A 39 -4.84 2.70 42.92
CA GLU A 39 -5.51 2.62 44.23
C GLU A 39 -6.03 1.21 44.53
N TRP A 40 -6.49 0.48 43.51
CA TRP A 40 -6.82 -0.94 43.67
C TRP A 40 -5.58 -1.77 44.02
N VAL A 41 -4.46 -1.58 43.31
CA VAL A 41 -3.19 -2.28 43.60
C VAL A 41 -2.74 -2.03 45.04
N LYS A 42 -2.78 -0.77 45.50
CA LYS A 42 -2.48 -0.40 46.89
C LYS A 42 -3.45 -1.07 47.88
N GLY A 43 -4.74 -1.08 47.55
CA GLY A 43 -5.78 -1.72 48.36
C GLY A 43 -5.67 -3.25 48.45
N GLN A 44 -5.00 -3.90 47.48
CA GLN A 44 -4.64 -5.31 47.54
C GLN A 44 -3.26 -5.55 48.18
N SER A 45 -2.57 -4.50 48.64
CA SER A 45 -1.21 -4.54 49.17
C SER A 45 -0.17 -5.12 48.20
N ARG A 46 -0.41 -5.00 46.89
CA ARG A 46 0.45 -5.52 45.82
C ARG A 46 1.48 -4.48 45.34
N TYR A 47 2.27 -3.96 46.27
CA TYR A 47 3.20 -2.87 46.00
C TYR A 47 4.30 -3.23 44.99
N GLU A 48 4.56 -4.52 44.75
CA GLU A 48 5.45 -5.03 43.71
C GLU A 48 5.02 -4.66 42.28
N LEU A 49 3.76 -4.28 42.10
CA LEU A 49 3.20 -3.83 40.82
C LEU A 49 3.32 -2.31 40.61
N LEU A 50 3.94 -1.59 41.54
CA LEU A 50 4.14 -0.15 41.48
C LEU A 50 5.64 0.19 41.39
N LYS A 51 5.95 1.28 40.70
CA LYS A 51 7.28 1.90 40.71
C LYS A 51 7.47 2.74 41.97
N ASP A 52 8.70 3.19 42.21
CA ASP A 52 9.04 4.08 43.33
C ASP A 52 8.27 5.40 43.34
N ASP A 53 7.81 5.87 42.17
CA ASP A 53 7.00 7.08 42.01
C ASP A 53 5.50 6.86 42.27
N GLY A 54 5.09 5.64 42.60
CA GLY A 54 3.70 5.25 42.85
C GLY A 54 2.86 5.01 41.59
N SER A 55 3.44 5.08 40.40
CA SER A 55 2.80 4.68 39.15
C SER A 55 2.88 3.16 38.91
N LEU A 56 2.08 2.62 37.98
CA LEU A 56 2.09 1.19 37.68
C LEU A 56 3.42 0.76 37.05
N ASP A 57 4.06 -0.27 37.58
CA ASP A 57 5.22 -0.88 36.95
C ASP A 57 4.77 -1.85 35.86
N LEU A 58 4.92 -1.45 34.61
CA LEU A 58 4.55 -2.24 33.43
C LEU A 58 5.42 -3.48 33.21
N ASN A 59 6.55 -3.63 33.90
CA ASN A 59 7.34 -4.87 33.84
C ASN A 59 6.70 -5.97 34.71
N ASN A 60 6.07 -5.59 35.82
CA ASN A 60 5.48 -6.51 36.78
C ASN A 60 3.96 -6.64 36.62
N PHE A 61 3.27 -5.59 36.18
CA PHE A 61 1.82 -5.59 35.98
C PHE A 61 1.42 -6.36 34.72
N GLN A 62 0.83 -7.54 34.90
CA GLN A 62 0.46 -8.47 33.84
C GLN A 62 -1.03 -8.39 33.49
N TYR A 63 -1.41 -9.06 32.39
CA TYR A 63 -2.81 -9.15 31.96
C TYR A 63 -3.72 -9.80 33.00
N SER A 64 -3.23 -10.78 33.76
CA SER A 64 -3.96 -11.41 34.87
C SER A 64 -4.36 -10.37 35.93
N ASP A 65 -3.47 -9.45 36.26
CA ASP A 65 -3.73 -8.42 37.27
C ASP A 65 -4.79 -7.44 36.81
N PHE A 66 -4.80 -7.11 35.51
CA PHE A 66 -5.88 -6.31 34.92
C PHE A 66 -7.23 -7.05 34.96
N MET A 67 -7.24 -8.35 34.75
CA MET A 67 -8.45 -9.16 34.83
C MET A 67 -8.98 -9.23 36.26
N ASP A 68 -8.10 -9.38 37.25
CA ASP A 68 -8.46 -9.32 38.67
C ASP A 68 -9.05 -7.97 39.05
N PHE A 69 -8.44 -6.87 38.58
CA PHE A 69 -9.00 -5.53 38.72
C PHE A 69 -10.39 -5.41 38.07
N ALA A 70 -10.57 -5.91 36.85
CA ALA A 70 -11.83 -5.82 36.12
C ALA A 70 -12.95 -6.58 36.84
N VAL A 71 -12.65 -7.79 37.34
CA VAL A 71 -13.57 -8.60 38.15
C VAL A 71 -13.89 -7.90 39.47
N TRP A 72 -12.89 -7.37 40.17
CA TRP A 72 -13.08 -6.63 41.41
C TRP A 72 -13.97 -5.39 41.17
N LYS A 73 -13.68 -4.61 40.13
CA LYS A 73 -14.41 -3.37 39.81
C LYS A 73 -15.85 -3.66 39.44
N TYR A 74 -16.09 -4.71 38.66
CA TYR A 74 -17.44 -5.15 38.31
C TYR A 74 -18.24 -5.53 39.57
N LYS A 75 -17.65 -6.30 40.48
CA LYS A 75 -18.27 -6.74 41.74
C LYS A 75 -18.58 -5.58 42.70
N HIS A 76 -17.68 -4.61 42.84
CA HIS A 76 -17.80 -3.55 43.85
C HIS A 76 -18.51 -2.28 43.34
N SER A 77 -18.52 -2.03 42.03
CA SER A 77 -19.05 -0.78 41.45
C SER A 77 -20.29 -0.98 40.58
N LYS A 78 -20.72 -2.24 40.32
CA LYS A 78 -21.82 -2.60 39.39
C LYS A 78 -21.77 -1.83 38.05
N CYS A 79 -20.56 -1.60 37.55
CA CYS A 79 -20.35 -0.76 36.37
C CYS A 79 -20.73 -1.51 35.08
N ARG A 80 -21.20 -0.76 34.07
CA ARG A 80 -21.51 -1.29 32.74
C ARG A 80 -20.23 -1.80 32.07
N VAL A 81 -20.36 -2.77 31.16
CA VAL A 81 -19.26 -3.30 30.34
C VAL A 81 -18.51 -2.18 29.60
N ASP A 82 -19.24 -1.15 29.16
CA ASP A 82 -18.68 0.07 28.53
C ASP A 82 -17.67 0.79 29.44
N THR A 83 -17.91 0.80 30.75
CA THR A 83 -17.01 1.43 31.73
C THR A 83 -15.71 0.65 31.89
N ILE A 84 -15.77 -0.68 31.86
CA ILE A 84 -14.60 -1.60 31.89
C ILE A 84 -13.77 -1.44 30.62
N SER A 85 -14.42 -1.32 29.46
CA SER A 85 -13.76 -0.99 28.19
C SER A 85 -12.94 0.31 28.29
N GLY A 86 -13.45 1.31 29.01
CA GLY A 86 -12.72 2.54 29.29
C GLY A 86 -11.42 2.34 30.07
N TYR A 87 -11.36 1.42 31.05
CA TYR A 87 -10.11 1.12 31.77
C TYR A 87 -9.11 0.38 30.88
N ARG A 88 -9.59 -0.52 30.01
CA ARG A 88 -8.75 -1.19 29.02
C ARG A 88 -8.10 -0.17 28.07
N SER A 89 -8.85 0.83 27.63
CA SER A 89 -8.33 1.91 26.78
C SER A 89 -7.31 2.79 27.50
N ALA A 90 -7.57 3.11 28.78
CA ALA A 90 -6.61 3.86 29.61
C ALA A 90 -5.32 3.08 29.86
N MET A 91 -5.41 1.77 30.13
CA MET A 91 -4.24 0.88 30.26
C MET A 91 -3.47 0.78 28.95
N ARG A 92 -4.16 0.56 27.82
CA ARG A 92 -3.54 0.56 26.49
C ARG A 92 -2.79 1.87 26.25
N TYR A 93 -3.42 3.01 26.51
CA TYR A 93 -2.78 4.32 26.38
C TYR A 93 -1.56 4.45 27.30
N TYR A 94 -1.62 3.96 28.53
CA TYR A 94 -0.46 3.95 29.44
C TYR A 94 0.68 3.07 28.92
N PHE A 95 0.36 1.86 28.41
CA PHE A 95 1.32 1.00 27.72
C PHE A 95 1.91 1.66 26.46
N GLU A 96 1.13 2.44 25.71
CA GLU A 96 1.60 3.17 24.53
C GLU A 96 2.42 4.41 24.90
N ARG A 97 2.07 5.12 25.98
CA ARG A 97 2.80 6.28 26.50
C ARG A 97 4.16 5.87 27.07
N GLU A 98 4.17 4.85 27.92
CA GLU A 98 5.39 4.29 28.52
C GLU A 98 6.19 3.44 27.51
N GLY A 99 5.52 2.86 26.50
CA GLY A 99 6.09 1.88 25.58
C GLY A 99 6.44 2.36 24.16
N SER A 100 6.10 3.56 23.72
CA SER A 100 6.29 3.96 22.29
C SER A 100 7.56 4.79 21.98
N LYS A 101 8.50 4.94 22.92
CA LYS A 101 9.79 5.62 22.65
C LYS A 101 11.03 4.87 23.14
N THR A 102 10.86 3.66 23.68
CA THR A 102 11.87 2.97 24.52
C THR A 102 12.19 1.53 24.12
N ASP A 103 11.65 0.98 23.01
CA ASP A 103 12.14 -0.29 22.46
C ASP A 103 13.50 -0.10 21.75
N GLN A 104 14.48 0.46 22.47
CA GLN A 104 15.85 0.66 22.00
C GLN A 104 16.56 -0.68 21.76
N SER A 105 16.10 -1.75 22.43
CA SER A 105 16.55 -3.12 22.21
C SER A 105 15.95 -3.75 20.94
N GLY A 106 14.86 -3.19 20.40
CA GLY A 106 14.15 -3.76 19.24
C GLY A 106 13.45 -5.08 19.52
N THR A 107 13.29 -5.45 20.80
CA THR A 107 12.75 -6.74 21.26
C THR A 107 11.24 -6.73 21.43
N LYS A 108 10.62 -5.54 21.53
CA LYS A 108 9.16 -5.40 21.77
C LYS A 108 8.37 -5.29 20.47
N ARG A 109 8.98 -4.84 19.37
CA ARG A 109 8.38 -4.87 18.03
C ARG A 109 8.45 -6.27 17.44
N ARG A 110 7.28 -6.87 17.19
CA ARG A 110 7.14 -8.22 16.62
C ARG A 110 7.53 -8.30 15.14
N ASP A 111 7.53 -7.17 14.45
CA ASP A 111 7.61 -7.13 13.00
C ASP A 111 9.02 -6.78 12.49
N PRO A 112 9.60 -7.56 11.56
CA PRO A 112 10.93 -7.31 11.03
C PRO A 112 10.96 -6.05 10.14
N ARG A 113 12.12 -5.40 10.09
CA ARG A 113 12.39 -4.22 9.24
C ARG A 113 13.54 -4.54 8.31
N HIS A 114 13.21 -4.77 7.03
CA HIS A 114 14.22 -5.17 6.06
C HIS A 114 15.05 -3.97 5.60
N ILE A 115 16.36 -4.07 5.74
CA ILE A 115 17.35 -3.06 5.33
C ILE A 115 17.92 -3.48 3.98
N TYR A 116 18.00 -2.54 3.04
CA TYR A 116 18.51 -2.77 1.69
C TYR A 116 19.66 -1.81 1.39
N SER A 117 20.66 -2.30 0.66
CA SER A 117 21.72 -1.47 0.08
C SER A 117 21.29 -0.85 -1.25
N ASN A 118 22.02 0.16 -1.68
CA ASN A 118 22.03 0.60 -3.06
C ASN A 118 23.40 0.35 -3.69
N PRO A 119 23.59 -0.72 -4.48
CA PRO A 119 24.88 -1.01 -5.13
C PRO A 119 25.24 0.01 -6.22
N MET A 120 24.29 0.83 -6.67
CA MET A 120 24.47 1.80 -7.75
C MET A 120 24.85 3.19 -7.23
N GLU A 121 24.59 3.48 -5.95
CA GLU A 121 24.85 4.78 -5.33
C GLU A 121 25.54 4.59 -3.97
N ALA A 122 26.84 4.91 -3.92
CA ALA A 122 27.65 4.77 -2.72
C ALA A 122 27.15 5.67 -1.57
N ARG A 123 26.66 6.88 -1.87
CA ARG A 123 26.23 7.86 -0.85
C ARG A 123 25.00 7.41 -0.06
N SER A 124 24.16 6.56 -0.64
CA SER A 124 22.93 6.06 0.00
C SER A 124 23.06 4.62 0.51
N CYS A 125 24.19 3.94 0.25
CA CYS A 125 24.39 2.56 0.65
C CYS A 125 24.59 2.44 2.18
N VAL A 126 23.57 1.89 2.86
CA VAL A 126 23.55 1.78 4.33
C VAL A 126 24.66 0.88 4.89
N PHE A 127 24.93 -0.25 4.27
CA PHE A 127 25.99 -1.16 4.72
C PHE A 127 27.38 -0.55 4.49
N LEU A 128 27.54 0.24 3.43
CA LEU A 128 28.76 1.01 3.23
C LEU A 128 28.95 2.05 4.34
N ALA A 129 27.90 2.80 4.68
CA ALA A 129 27.96 3.79 5.77
C ALA A 129 28.34 3.14 7.12
N ILE A 130 27.77 1.97 7.42
CA ILE A 130 28.12 1.18 8.60
C ILE A 130 29.58 0.69 8.51
N ALA A 131 30.01 0.16 7.35
CA ALA A 131 31.38 -0.31 7.14
C ALA A 131 32.41 0.81 7.38
N ILE A 132 32.17 2.00 6.83
CA ILE A 132 33.02 3.18 7.04
C ILE A 132 33.10 3.51 8.53
N TYR A 133 31.96 3.55 9.21
CA TYR A 133 31.92 3.86 10.64
C TYR A 133 32.70 2.83 11.47
N LEU A 134 32.46 1.55 11.25
CA LEU A 134 33.11 0.47 12.00
C LEU A 134 34.61 0.38 11.70
N ALA A 135 35.02 0.57 10.45
CA ALA A 135 36.44 0.57 10.07
C ALA A 135 37.22 1.74 10.70
N CYS A 136 36.56 2.88 10.90
CA CYS A 136 37.13 4.02 11.65
C CYS A 136 37.13 3.82 13.17
N HIS A 137 36.42 2.81 13.69
CA HIS A 137 36.32 2.50 15.13
C HIS A 137 36.56 1.00 15.38
N PRO A 138 37.75 0.46 15.05
CA PRO A 138 38.01 -0.98 15.06
C PRO A 138 37.90 -1.62 16.45
N GLN A 139 38.01 -0.83 17.52
CA GLN A 139 37.93 -1.28 18.91
C GLN A 139 36.50 -1.23 19.48
N LEU A 140 35.49 -0.85 18.70
CA LEU A 140 34.10 -0.80 19.17
C LEU A 140 33.67 -2.20 19.67
N SER A 141 33.28 -2.26 20.94
CA SER A 141 32.87 -3.48 21.61
C SER A 141 31.36 -3.75 21.46
N MET A 142 30.91 -4.88 21.99
CA MET A 142 29.49 -5.30 22.02
C MET A 142 28.65 -4.46 23.00
N ASP A 143 28.52 -3.18 22.71
CA ASP A 143 27.62 -2.26 23.39
C ASP A 143 26.90 -1.40 22.33
N LYS A 144 26.46 -0.20 22.71
CA LYS A 144 25.83 0.77 21.81
C LYS A 144 26.71 1.04 20.60
N LEU A 145 26.14 0.84 19.40
CA LEU A 145 26.78 1.14 18.11
C LEU A 145 27.34 2.58 18.08
N PHE A 146 26.61 3.53 18.64
CA PHE A 146 27.10 4.89 18.86
C PHE A 146 27.32 5.10 20.36
N PRO A 147 28.58 5.19 20.84
CA PRO A 147 28.87 5.34 22.26
C PRO A 147 28.40 6.72 22.76
N GLY A 148 28.16 6.83 24.07
CA GLY A 148 27.77 8.07 24.76
C GLY A 148 26.26 8.28 24.97
N ALA A 149 25.91 9.35 25.68
CA ALA A 149 24.54 9.74 26.00
C ALA A 149 23.97 10.78 25.01
N ALA A 150 22.68 11.10 25.15
CA ALA A 150 21.98 12.16 24.40
C ALA A 150 22.13 12.09 22.87
N GLN A 151 22.00 10.88 22.31
CA GLN A 151 22.22 10.62 20.87
C GLN A 151 21.35 11.50 19.96
N LYS A 152 20.09 11.76 20.37
CA LYS A 152 19.17 12.66 19.63
C LYS A 152 19.75 14.06 19.50
N ASP A 153 20.26 14.63 20.58
CA ASP A 153 20.75 16.01 20.60
C ASP A 153 22.07 16.13 19.85
N ARG A 154 22.96 15.16 20.01
CA ARG A 154 24.19 15.06 19.23
C ARG A 154 23.91 14.96 17.73
N PHE A 155 22.98 14.09 17.34
CA PHE A 155 22.56 13.96 15.96
C PHE A 155 21.97 15.27 15.43
N GLY A 156 21.09 15.92 16.21
CA GLY A 156 20.50 17.22 15.86
C GLY A 156 21.55 18.31 15.64
N LYS A 157 22.57 18.39 16.51
CA LYS A 157 23.70 19.33 16.35
C LYS A 157 24.50 19.08 15.07
N GLN A 158 24.79 17.81 14.75
CA GLN A 158 25.52 17.48 13.52
C GLN A 158 24.69 17.75 12.26
N LEU A 159 23.39 17.45 12.30
CA LEU A 159 22.46 17.77 11.22
C LEU A 159 22.39 19.28 10.98
N ALA A 160 22.28 20.09 12.05
CA ALA A 160 22.28 21.55 11.96
C ALA A 160 23.59 22.08 11.35
N LYS A 161 24.73 21.49 11.71
CA LYS A 161 26.04 21.82 11.11
C LYS A 161 26.08 21.49 9.62
N LEU A 162 25.56 20.33 9.22
CA LEU A 162 25.51 19.91 7.80
C LEU A 162 24.63 20.85 6.96
N LEU A 163 23.48 21.25 7.50
CA LEU A 163 22.56 22.22 6.87
C LEU A 163 23.08 23.67 6.92
N SER A 164 24.13 23.94 7.69
CA SER A 164 24.75 25.26 7.74
C SER A 164 25.68 25.53 6.55
N HIS A 165 25.92 24.54 5.68
CA HIS A 165 26.63 24.73 4.43
C HIS A 165 25.85 25.69 3.50
N PRO A 166 26.53 26.57 2.72
CA PRO A 166 25.89 27.65 1.93
C PRO A 166 25.12 27.18 0.68
N ASP A 167 24.36 26.10 0.77
CA ASP A 167 23.40 25.73 -0.28
C ASP A 167 22.09 26.53 -0.07
N PRO A 168 21.73 27.46 -0.97
CA PRO A 168 20.57 28.35 -0.81
C PRO A 168 19.21 27.65 -1.00
N THR A 169 19.18 26.35 -1.32
CA THR A 169 17.94 25.62 -1.61
C THR A 169 17.23 25.05 -0.38
N CYS A 170 17.89 25.00 0.79
CA CYS A 170 17.37 24.35 1.98
C CYS A 170 17.19 25.34 3.14
N GLY A 171 15.94 25.75 3.42
CA GLY A 171 15.60 26.61 4.56
C GLY A 171 16.04 26.00 5.90
N ARG A 172 17.09 26.56 6.52
CA ARG A 172 17.72 26.07 7.76
C ARG A 172 16.77 25.80 8.93
N SER A 173 15.64 26.50 9.03
CA SER A 173 14.69 26.41 10.15
C SER A 173 13.62 25.34 10.00
N GLU A 174 13.47 24.73 8.82
CA GLU A 174 12.39 23.78 8.52
C GLU A 174 12.81 22.31 8.69
N TYR A 175 14.11 22.05 8.73
CA TYR A 175 14.67 20.71 8.83
C TYR A 175 15.15 20.39 10.25
N GLY A 176 14.55 19.35 10.84
CA GLY A 176 14.94 18.81 12.14
C GLY A 176 15.06 17.29 12.11
N THR A 177 15.31 16.66 13.25
CA THR A 177 15.47 15.19 13.37
C THR A 177 14.24 14.42 12.89
N HIS A 178 13.04 15.01 12.97
CA HIS A 178 11.81 14.44 12.43
C HIS A 178 11.72 14.52 10.90
N SER A 179 12.43 15.44 10.25
CA SER A 179 12.36 15.66 8.81
C SER A 179 12.89 14.47 8.02
N ILE A 180 13.80 13.66 8.58
CA ILE A 180 14.30 12.43 7.92
C ILE A 180 13.16 11.42 7.75
N ARG A 181 12.40 11.14 8.82
CA ARG A 181 11.26 10.20 8.75
C ARG A 181 10.12 10.74 7.90
N LYS A 182 9.81 12.04 8.01
CA LYS A 182 8.77 12.68 7.20
C LYS A 182 9.17 12.71 5.72
N GLY A 183 10.38 13.14 5.41
CA GLY A 183 10.92 13.18 4.05
C GLY A 183 10.98 11.80 3.41
N ALA A 184 11.41 10.78 4.17
CA ALA A 184 11.36 9.39 3.73
C ALA A 184 9.94 8.93 3.37
N ALA A 185 8.96 9.21 4.24
CA ALA A 185 7.56 8.88 3.98
C ALA A 185 7.03 9.60 2.74
N THR A 186 7.31 10.90 2.62
CA THR A 186 6.93 11.70 1.45
C THR A 186 7.56 11.11 0.19
N PHE A 187 8.87 10.89 0.18
CA PHE A 187 9.59 10.31 -0.96
C PHE A 187 8.99 8.97 -1.40
N ALA A 188 8.71 8.06 -0.46
CA ALA A 188 8.09 6.78 -0.76
C ALA A 188 6.68 6.91 -1.35
N CYS A 189 5.88 7.87 -0.87
CA CYS A 189 4.51 8.08 -1.32
C CYS A 189 4.38 8.95 -2.58
N SER A 190 5.37 9.79 -2.88
CA SER A 190 5.34 10.75 -3.99
C SER A 190 6.29 10.38 -5.14
N GLY A 191 7.16 9.38 -4.96
CA GLY A 191 8.16 9.00 -5.96
C GLY A 191 7.60 8.20 -7.13
N SER A 192 6.41 7.60 -7.00
CA SER A 192 5.75 6.83 -8.06
C SER A 192 4.25 6.68 -7.79
N THR A 193 3.45 6.59 -8.85
CA THR A 193 2.03 6.22 -8.78
C THR A 193 1.83 4.75 -8.40
N GLY A 194 2.86 3.91 -8.53
CA GLY A 194 2.93 2.51 -8.08
C GLY A 194 3.78 2.31 -6.83
N GLY A 195 3.86 3.32 -5.95
CA GLY A 195 4.68 3.29 -4.72
C GLY A 195 4.16 2.33 -3.64
N PRO A 196 4.91 2.18 -2.53
CA PRO A 196 4.51 1.33 -1.40
C PRO A 196 3.19 1.77 -0.77
N SER A 197 2.48 0.83 -0.13
CA SER A 197 1.23 1.15 0.54
C SER A 197 1.47 2.12 1.71
N ILE A 198 0.50 3.02 1.93
CA ILE A 198 0.57 3.96 3.06
C ILE A 198 0.63 3.22 4.41
N VAL A 199 0.04 2.03 4.50
CA VAL A 199 0.12 1.16 5.68
C VAL A 199 1.56 0.75 5.95
N SER A 200 2.27 0.21 4.95
CA SER A 200 3.68 -0.17 5.10
C SER A 200 4.56 1.04 5.46
N VAL A 201 4.28 2.21 4.86
CA VAL A 201 4.98 3.46 5.18
C VAL A 201 4.76 3.87 6.63
N CYS A 202 3.51 3.94 7.09
CA CYS A 202 3.19 4.31 8.46
C CYS A 202 3.78 3.33 9.48
N LEU A 203 3.68 2.02 9.24
CA LEU A 203 4.28 0.99 10.09
C LEU A 203 5.80 1.15 10.17
N ARG A 204 6.47 1.40 9.03
CA ARG A 204 7.92 1.63 9.00
C ARG A 204 8.32 2.99 9.60
N CYS A 205 7.48 4.00 9.54
CA CYS A 205 7.70 5.26 10.27
C CYS A 205 7.44 5.14 11.78
N GLY A 206 6.76 4.06 12.20
CA GLY A 206 6.31 3.88 13.58
C GLY A 206 5.17 4.82 13.94
N TRP A 207 4.33 5.15 12.96
CA TRP A 207 3.13 5.97 13.14
C TRP A 207 1.92 5.08 13.39
N SER A 208 1.00 5.54 14.24
CA SER A 208 -0.28 4.86 14.44
C SER A 208 -1.08 4.86 13.13
N LEU A 209 -1.72 3.72 12.83
CA LEU A 209 -2.70 3.63 11.73
C LEU A 209 -4.09 4.09 12.19
N GLY A 210 -4.25 4.42 13.47
CA GLY A 210 -5.51 4.76 14.10
C GLY A 210 -6.35 3.55 14.51
N ASN A 211 -7.33 3.81 15.37
CA ASN A 211 -8.10 2.78 16.09
C ASN A 211 -8.80 1.73 15.22
N VAL A 212 -9.14 2.08 13.98
CA VAL A 212 -9.86 1.19 13.06
C VAL A 212 -8.86 0.38 12.24
N LEU A 213 -7.94 1.04 11.52
CA LEU A 213 -7.02 0.36 10.61
C LEU A 213 -6.08 -0.60 11.35
N GLU A 214 -5.61 -0.27 12.55
CA GLU A 214 -4.71 -1.16 13.32
C GLU A 214 -5.31 -2.53 13.68
N ARG A 215 -6.65 -2.67 13.63
CA ARG A 215 -7.33 -3.94 13.92
C ARG A 215 -7.38 -4.89 12.73
N TYR A 216 -7.13 -4.36 11.53
CA TYR A 216 -7.33 -5.09 10.28
C TYR A 216 -6.09 -5.09 9.39
N MET A 217 -5.27 -4.04 9.49
CA MET A 217 -4.07 -3.83 8.69
C MET A 217 -2.85 -4.10 9.56
N HIS A 218 -2.22 -5.24 9.30
CA HIS A 218 -1.05 -5.72 10.02
C HIS A 218 0.20 -5.58 9.18
N TYR A 219 1.34 -5.94 9.77
CA TYR A 219 2.59 -6.02 9.04
C TYR A 219 2.48 -6.96 7.84
N GLU A 220 2.87 -6.44 6.68
CA GLU A 220 2.96 -7.17 5.42
C GLU A 220 4.42 -7.23 5.00
N GLY A 221 5.01 -8.44 5.04
CA GLY A 221 6.43 -8.63 4.71
C GLY A 221 6.79 -8.08 3.32
N ALA A 222 5.98 -8.37 2.31
CA ALA A 222 6.19 -7.88 0.94
C ALA A 222 6.17 -6.34 0.87
N GLY A 223 5.26 -5.69 1.60
CA GLY A 223 5.15 -4.23 1.66
C GLY A 223 6.35 -3.57 2.32
N ASP A 224 6.85 -4.11 3.44
CA ASP A 224 8.08 -3.63 4.08
C ASP A 224 9.33 -3.87 3.22
N GLN A 225 9.40 -5.02 2.55
CA GLN A 225 10.50 -5.34 1.65
C GLN A 225 10.54 -4.40 0.44
N PHE A 226 9.39 -4.17 -0.19
CA PHE A 226 9.26 -3.23 -1.32
C PHE A 226 9.59 -1.80 -0.89
N LEU A 227 9.01 -1.34 0.22
CA LEU A 227 9.31 -0.03 0.79
C LEU A 227 10.80 0.11 1.13
N GLY A 228 11.44 -0.94 1.64
CA GLY A 228 12.86 -0.93 1.95
C GLY A 228 13.74 -0.70 0.73
N ARG A 229 13.40 -1.31 -0.42
CA ARG A 229 14.08 -1.07 -1.69
C ARG A 229 13.87 0.34 -2.22
N VAL A 230 12.64 0.85 -2.15
CA VAL A 230 12.32 2.24 -2.50
C VAL A 230 13.15 3.20 -1.63
N MET A 231 13.20 2.96 -0.32
CA MET A 231 13.97 3.78 0.62
C MET A 231 15.49 3.69 0.43
N ALA A 232 16.00 2.61 -0.14
CA ALA A 232 17.39 2.53 -0.57
C ALA A 232 17.67 3.38 -1.83
N GLY A 233 16.63 3.92 -2.48
CA GLY A 233 16.77 4.70 -3.70
C GLY A 233 16.98 3.85 -4.94
N LEU A 234 16.53 2.58 -4.92
CA LEU A 234 16.57 1.72 -6.10
C LEU A 234 15.56 2.20 -7.16
N PRO A 235 15.87 2.06 -8.47
CA PRO A 235 15.06 2.61 -9.55
C PRO A 235 13.78 1.79 -9.77
N ILE A 236 12.67 2.20 -9.16
CA ILE A 236 11.39 1.48 -9.15
C ILE A 236 10.83 1.11 -10.54
N ASN A 237 11.20 1.85 -11.59
CA ASN A 237 10.73 1.67 -12.96
C ASN A 237 11.77 1.00 -13.86
N ASP A 238 12.71 0.25 -13.29
CA ASP A 238 13.78 -0.43 -14.01
C ASP A 238 13.98 -1.86 -13.48
N ALA A 239 14.48 -2.75 -14.35
CA ALA A 239 14.80 -4.13 -13.97
C ALA A 239 15.84 -4.22 -12.85
N SER A 240 16.76 -3.24 -12.78
CA SER A 240 17.78 -3.11 -11.73
C SER A 240 17.19 -2.82 -10.34
N PHE A 241 15.89 -2.54 -10.21
CA PHE A 241 15.22 -2.53 -8.89
C PHE A 241 15.39 -3.85 -8.14
N ALA A 242 15.52 -4.96 -8.87
CA ALA A 242 15.73 -6.29 -8.31
C ALA A 242 17.18 -6.61 -7.94
N ILE A 243 18.12 -5.66 -8.10
CA ILE A 243 19.53 -5.85 -7.75
C ILE A 243 19.68 -6.30 -6.30
N LEU A 244 20.60 -7.23 -6.05
CA LEU A 244 20.92 -7.68 -4.69
C LEU A 244 21.99 -6.78 -4.08
N PRO A 245 22.07 -6.70 -2.75
CA PRO A 245 23.23 -6.11 -2.09
C PRO A 245 24.52 -6.76 -2.56
N PRO A 246 25.66 -6.02 -2.59
CA PRO A 246 26.95 -6.66 -2.75
C PRO A 246 27.13 -7.66 -1.61
N HIS A 247 27.42 -8.91 -1.93
CA HIS A 247 27.63 -9.96 -0.93
C HIS A 247 28.68 -10.95 -1.43
N PHE A 248 29.23 -11.73 -0.50
CA PHE A 248 30.11 -12.83 -0.85
C PHE A 248 29.27 -14.07 -1.11
N LYS A 249 29.58 -14.80 -2.19
CA LYS A 249 28.92 -16.07 -2.51
C LYS A 249 29.07 -17.08 -1.37
N MET A 250 30.24 -17.10 -0.74
CA MET A 250 30.57 -17.88 0.44
C MET A 250 30.92 -16.93 1.59
N PRO A 251 29.96 -16.47 2.41
CA PRO A 251 30.22 -15.47 3.45
C PRO A 251 31.11 -15.99 4.59
N PHE A 252 31.23 -17.30 4.76
CA PHE A 252 32.07 -17.97 5.75
C PHE A 252 33.38 -18.52 5.16
N ASP A 253 33.75 -18.08 3.95
CA ASP A 253 35.06 -18.36 3.36
C ASP A 253 36.20 -17.93 4.30
N SER A 254 37.32 -18.66 4.31
CA SER A 254 38.43 -18.41 5.23
C SER A 254 39.04 -17.03 5.01
N ASP A 255 39.17 -16.59 3.76
CA ASP A 255 39.76 -15.30 3.42
C ASP A 255 38.82 -14.14 3.77
N VAL A 256 37.52 -14.32 3.53
CA VAL A 256 36.48 -13.37 3.97
C VAL A 256 36.48 -13.24 5.49
N SER A 257 36.50 -14.35 6.22
CA SER A 257 36.53 -14.37 7.68
C SER A 257 37.82 -13.74 8.22
N SER A 258 38.95 -13.99 7.59
CA SER A 258 40.23 -13.34 7.89
C SER A 258 40.17 -11.83 7.69
N ALA A 259 39.59 -11.37 6.58
CA ALA A 259 39.41 -9.94 6.32
C ALA A 259 38.46 -9.29 7.33
N ILE A 260 37.33 -9.93 7.68
CA ILE A 260 36.43 -9.46 8.74
C ILE A 260 37.18 -9.32 10.08
N ASN A 261 38.00 -10.31 10.44
CA ASN A 261 38.82 -10.25 11.65
C ASN A 261 39.85 -9.11 11.64
N LYS A 262 40.45 -8.81 10.49
CA LYS A 262 41.41 -7.69 10.35
C LYS A 262 40.72 -6.32 10.45
N VAL A 263 39.54 -6.18 9.84
CA VAL A 263 38.85 -4.89 9.70
C VAL A 263 37.96 -4.57 10.89
N PHE A 264 37.29 -5.58 11.46
CA PHE A 264 36.33 -5.44 12.56
C PHE A 264 36.70 -6.35 13.75
N PRO A 265 37.92 -6.24 14.31
CA PRO A 265 38.51 -7.26 15.19
C PRO A 265 37.73 -7.53 16.48
N SER A 266 37.10 -6.51 17.06
CA SER A 266 36.29 -6.68 18.28
C SER A 266 34.94 -7.32 17.98
N LEU A 267 34.29 -6.93 16.88
CA LEU A 267 32.96 -7.41 16.51
C LEU A 267 32.99 -8.77 15.82
N SER A 268 34.11 -9.15 15.17
CA SER A 268 34.24 -10.45 14.51
C SER A 268 34.23 -11.62 15.48
N ARG A 269 34.51 -11.38 16.77
CA ARG A 269 34.42 -12.36 17.86
C ARG A 269 32.98 -12.76 18.18
N VAL A 270 31.99 -12.12 17.57
CA VAL A 270 30.57 -12.31 17.83
C VAL A 270 29.97 -13.01 16.61
N PRO A 271 29.74 -14.33 16.66
CA PRO A 271 29.31 -15.10 15.49
C PRO A 271 28.00 -14.58 14.87
N ALA A 272 27.08 -14.08 15.70
CA ALA A 272 25.81 -13.52 15.25
C ALA A 272 25.95 -12.28 14.36
N LEU A 273 27.07 -11.56 14.41
CA LEU A 273 27.33 -10.38 13.59
C LEU A 273 28.04 -10.71 12.27
N HIS A 274 28.54 -11.94 12.09
CA HIS A 274 29.37 -12.29 10.93
C HIS A 274 28.72 -11.93 9.60
N SER A 275 27.44 -12.28 9.40
CA SER A 275 26.71 -11.97 8.18
C SER A 275 26.55 -10.46 7.94
N VAL A 276 26.36 -9.67 9.00
CA VAL A 276 26.26 -8.21 8.90
C VAL A 276 27.62 -7.60 8.54
N LEU A 277 28.69 -8.08 9.17
CA LEU A 277 30.06 -7.67 8.87
C LEU A 277 30.48 -8.06 7.45
N ALA A 278 30.02 -9.22 6.96
CA ALA A 278 30.19 -9.64 5.59
C ALA A 278 29.51 -8.67 4.61
N PHE A 279 28.27 -8.25 4.87
CA PHE A 279 27.59 -7.22 4.06
C PHE A 279 28.29 -5.84 4.11
N CYS A 280 28.86 -5.48 5.26
CA CYS A 280 29.65 -4.26 5.40
C CYS A 280 30.91 -4.32 4.53
N LEU A 281 31.67 -5.41 4.66
CA LEU A 281 32.92 -5.61 3.93
C LEU A 281 32.69 -5.73 2.42
N SER A 282 31.64 -6.44 2.01
CA SER A 282 31.29 -6.58 0.60
C SER A 282 30.86 -5.26 -0.04
N SER A 283 30.05 -4.47 0.67
CA SER A 283 29.62 -3.14 0.21
C SER A 283 30.81 -2.20 0.11
N TRP A 284 31.74 -2.26 1.06
CA TRP A 284 32.99 -1.51 0.98
C TRP A 284 33.82 -1.89 -0.25
N ALA A 285 34.09 -3.19 -0.46
CA ALA A 285 34.90 -3.65 -1.59
C ALA A 285 34.27 -3.30 -2.94
N HIS A 286 32.94 -3.38 -3.04
CA HIS A 286 32.17 -2.97 -4.22
C HIS A 286 32.34 -1.47 -4.52
N HIS A 287 32.25 -0.62 -3.50
CA HIS A 287 32.32 0.84 -3.64
C HIS A 287 33.72 1.44 -3.48
N ALA A 288 34.78 0.64 -3.33
CA ALA A 288 36.14 1.11 -3.01
C ALA A 288 36.64 2.25 -3.92
N GLN A 289 36.47 2.10 -5.24
CA GLN A 289 36.86 3.12 -6.21
C GLN A 289 36.04 4.41 -6.08
N ALA A 290 34.74 4.30 -5.80
CA ALA A 290 33.89 5.46 -5.57
C ALA A 290 34.32 6.21 -4.30
N LEU A 291 34.67 5.51 -3.22
CA LEU A 291 35.14 6.14 -1.97
C LEU A 291 36.39 6.99 -2.18
N GLU A 292 37.33 6.51 -2.99
CA GLU A 292 38.55 7.24 -3.30
C GLU A 292 38.31 8.59 -3.99
N MET A 293 37.20 8.72 -4.72
CA MET A 293 36.78 9.94 -5.39
C MET A 293 35.87 10.81 -4.51
N LEU A 294 35.04 10.19 -3.65
CA LEU A 294 34.00 10.87 -2.88
C LEU A 294 34.51 11.42 -1.55
N ILE A 295 35.50 10.78 -0.94
CA ILE A 295 35.96 11.08 0.41
C ILE A 295 37.35 11.75 0.36
N PRO A 296 37.57 12.85 1.12
CA PRO A 296 38.89 13.48 1.21
C PRO A 296 39.97 12.48 1.66
N LYS A 297 41.14 12.51 1.02
CA LYS A 297 42.25 11.57 1.32
C LYS A 297 42.75 11.64 2.77
N SER A 298 42.48 12.73 3.48
CA SER A 298 42.77 12.90 4.92
C SER A 298 41.80 12.15 5.84
N HIS A 299 40.72 11.56 5.31
CA HIS A 299 39.72 10.89 6.12
C HIS A 299 40.28 9.62 6.79
N PRO A 300 39.96 9.34 8.07
CA PRO A 300 40.50 8.21 8.83
C PRO A 300 40.40 6.84 8.15
N ILE A 301 39.38 6.66 7.31
CA ILE A 301 39.17 5.40 6.58
C ILE A 301 40.39 4.98 5.74
N PHE A 302 41.11 5.92 5.12
CA PHE A 302 42.26 5.60 4.28
C PHE A 302 43.48 5.08 5.08
N TYR A 303 43.46 5.23 6.41
CA TYR A 303 44.46 4.68 7.33
C TYR A 303 44.01 3.37 8.00
N SER A 304 42.78 2.92 7.73
CA SER A 304 42.26 1.67 8.29
C SER A 304 42.72 0.46 7.47
N ARG A 305 42.53 -0.76 8.01
CA ARG A 305 43.02 -2.01 7.40
C ARG A 305 42.48 -2.27 6.00
N VAL A 306 41.28 -1.77 5.71
CA VAL A 306 40.66 -1.87 4.40
C VAL A 306 41.47 -1.18 3.29
N PHE A 307 42.18 -0.08 3.57
CA PHE A 307 42.96 0.66 2.55
C PHE A 307 44.47 0.44 2.63
N THR A 308 44.96 -0.15 3.72
CA THR A 308 46.40 -0.38 3.94
C THR A 308 46.87 -1.77 3.51
N ASP A 309 45.95 -2.73 3.38
CA ASP A 309 46.22 -4.08 2.85
C ASP A 309 45.95 -4.09 1.33
N VAL A 310 47.01 -3.99 0.53
CA VAL A 310 46.95 -3.79 -0.94
C VAL A 310 46.22 -4.95 -1.64
N ASP A 311 46.32 -6.16 -1.10
CA ASP A 311 45.73 -7.36 -1.69
C ASP A 311 44.27 -7.57 -1.28
N MET A 312 43.77 -6.84 -0.26
CA MET A 312 42.44 -7.05 0.30
C MET A 312 41.32 -6.69 -0.69
N VAL A 313 41.37 -5.53 -1.34
CA VAL A 313 40.32 -5.11 -2.29
C VAL A 313 40.22 -6.08 -3.48
N PRO A 314 41.32 -6.41 -4.20
CA PRO A 314 41.25 -7.38 -5.30
C PRO A 314 40.72 -8.74 -4.86
N MET A 315 41.21 -9.25 -3.73
CA MET A 315 40.80 -10.54 -3.15
C MET A 315 39.30 -10.60 -2.86
N LEU A 316 38.75 -9.53 -2.26
CA LEU A 316 37.33 -9.46 -1.94
C LEU A 316 36.48 -9.27 -3.19
N LYS A 317 36.90 -8.39 -4.12
CA LYS A 317 36.18 -8.17 -5.39
C LYS A 317 36.03 -9.46 -6.19
N ALA A 318 37.04 -10.33 -6.19
CA ALA A 318 36.96 -11.64 -6.86
C ALA A 318 35.88 -12.58 -6.28
N ARG A 319 35.41 -12.32 -5.06
CA ARG A 319 34.38 -13.11 -4.35
C ARG A 319 33.00 -12.44 -4.32
N LEU A 320 32.89 -11.23 -4.84
CA LEU A 320 31.66 -10.45 -4.81
C LEU A 320 30.66 -10.91 -5.86
N VAL A 321 29.39 -10.91 -5.45
CA VAL A 321 28.24 -11.06 -6.31
C VAL A 321 27.20 -9.99 -5.98
N THR A 322 26.48 -9.54 -7.01
CA THR A 322 25.32 -8.64 -6.91
C THR A 322 24.05 -9.29 -7.49
N HIS A 323 24.18 -10.55 -7.88
CA HIS A 323 23.15 -11.41 -8.44
C HIS A 323 23.53 -12.86 -8.09
N ASP A 324 22.61 -13.63 -7.50
CA ASP A 324 22.78 -15.08 -7.31
C ASP A 324 21.41 -15.73 -7.04
N SER A 325 21.36 -17.05 -7.20
CA SER A 325 20.29 -17.98 -6.81
C SER A 325 20.16 -18.16 -5.29
N VAL A 326 21.22 -17.92 -4.52
CA VAL A 326 21.25 -18.19 -3.07
C VAL A 326 20.46 -17.15 -2.27
N LEU A 327 20.55 -15.86 -2.66
CA LEU A 327 19.86 -14.76 -1.99
C LEU A 327 18.69 -14.28 -2.87
N PRO A 328 17.43 -14.57 -2.52
CA PRO A 328 16.30 -14.17 -3.34
C PRO A 328 16.07 -12.65 -3.28
N ALA A 329 15.74 -12.06 -4.44
CA ALA A 329 15.30 -10.68 -4.50
C ALA A 329 13.86 -10.56 -3.95
N THR A 330 13.72 -9.99 -2.76
CA THR A 330 12.45 -9.79 -2.04
C THR A 330 11.78 -8.45 -2.35
N GLY A 331 10.47 -8.30 -2.13
CA GLY A 331 9.79 -7.01 -2.30
C GLY A 331 9.79 -6.47 -3.73
N ILE A 332 9.80 -7.35 -4.73
CA ILE A 332 9.82 -7.00 -6.15
C ILE A 332 8.38 -6.86 -6.67
N PRO A 333 7.97 -5.67 -7.15
CA PRO A 333 6.64 -5.50 -7.72
C PRO A 333 6.56 -6.14 -9.11
N PRO A 334 5.36 -6.55 -9.57
CA PRO A 334 5.21 -7.30 -10.83
C PRO A 334 5.77 -6.59 -12.07
N HIS A 335 5.68 -5.25 -12.13
CA HIS A 335 6.17 -4.48 -13.27
C HIS A 335 7.69 -4.52 -13.44
N VAL A 336 8.46 -4.71 -12.37
CA VAL A 336 9.92 -4.90 -12.46
C VAL A 336 10.25 -6.20 -13.20
N GLY A 337 9.44 -7.25 -13.01
CA GLY A 337 9.54 -8.48 -13.79
C GLY A 337 9.29 -8.23 -15.28
N LEU A 338 8.26 -7.44 -15.61
CA LEU A 338 7.98 -7.04 -17.00
C LEU A 338 9.12 -6.22 -17.60
N HIS A 339 9.71 -5.29 -16.86
CA HIS A 339 10.87 -4.53 -17.31
C HIS A 339 12.07 -5.44 -17.61
N LYS A 340 12.33 -6.44 -16.76
CA LYS A 340 13.40 -7.41 -16.99
C LYS A 340 13.20 -8.16 -18.31
N GLU A 341 11.99 -8.63 -18.57
CA GLU A 341 11.65 -9.33 -19.82
C GLU A 341 11.76 -8.41 -21.04
N LEU A 342 11.31 -7.16 -20.92
CA LEU A 342 11.45 -6.16 -21.99
C LEU A 342 12.91 -5.83 -22.30
N THR A 343 13.76 -5.69 -21.27
CA THR A 343 15.21 -5.48 -21.44
C THR A 343 15.86 -6.68 -22.12
N ARG A 344 15.46 -7.91 -21.76
CA ARG A 344 15.91 -9.14 -22.41
C ARG A 344 15.54 -9.15 -23.89
N ALA A 345 14.26 -8.97 -24.21
CA ALA A 345 13.77 -8.92 -25.59
C ALA A 345 14.43 -7.81 -26.42
N THR A 346 14.65 -6.63 -25.83
CA THR A 346 15.32 -5.51 -26.52
C THR A 346 16.79 -5.81 -26.81
N THR A 347 17.48 -6.47 -25.88
CA THR A 347 18.88 -6.88 -26.06
C THR A 347 19.00 -7.94 -27.15
N GLU A 348 18.14 -8.96 -27.12
CA GLU A 348 18.07 -9.99 -28.15
C GLU A 348 17.81 -9.35 -29.53
N MET A 349 16.81 -8.48 -29.63
CA MET A 349 16.48 -7.77 -30.87
C MET A 349 17.65 -6.91 -31.40
N ARG A 350 18.40 -6.24 -30.53
CA ARG A 350 19.59 -5.45 -30.92
C ARG A 350 20.78 -6.32 -31.36
N SER A 351 20.83 -7.57 -30.91
CA SER A 351 21.89 -8.51 -31.33
C SER A 351 21.67 -9.09 -32.73
N ILE A 352 20.41 -9.06 -33.23
CA ILE A 352 20.03 -9.64 -34.54
C ILE A 352 20.92 -9.12 -35.68
N PRO A 353 21.10 -7.81 -35.90
CA PRO A 353 21.87 -7.34 -37.06
C PRO A 353 23.32 -7.84 -37.05
N ASN A 354 23.95 -7.90 -35.89
CA ASN A 354 25.34 -8.35 -35.76
C ASN A 354 25.48 -9.85 -36.02
N GLU A 355 24.53 -10.65 -35.53
CA GLU A 355 24.50 -12.08 -35.82
C GLU A 355 24.19 -12.36 -37.30
N VAL A 356 23.34 -11.54 -37.94
CA VAL A 356 23.12 -11.60 -39.40
C VAL A 356 24.41 -11.26 -40.16
N ILE A 357 25.09 -10.16 -39.81
CA ILE A 357 26.34 -9.76 -40.46
C ILE A 357 27.40 -10.86 -40.30
N ARG A 358 27.59 -11.38 -39.08
CA ARG A 358 28.52 -12.50 -38.82
C ARG A 358 28.18 -13.74 -39.64
N GLY A 359 26.89 -14.09 -39.73
CA GLY A 359 26.44 -15.22 -40.54
C GLY A 359 26.73 -15.02 -42.03
N VAL A 360 26.49 -13.82 -42.55
CA VAL A 360 26.77 -13.46 -43.94
C VAL A 360 28.27 -13.49 -44.22
N ASP A 361 29.10 -12.89 -43.36
CA ASP A 361 30.57 -12.90 -43.52
C ASP A 361 31.13 -14.33 -43.53
N ALA A 362 30.70 -15.18 -42.58
CA ALA A 362 31.12 -16.58 -42.53
C ALA A 362 30.74 -17.36 -43.79
N LEU A 363 29.57 -17.10 -44.36
CA LEU A 363 29.12 -17.72 -45.61
C LEU A 363 29.84 -17.19 -46.85
N LEU A 364 30.18 -15.90 -46.90
CA LEU A 364 30.96 -15.32 -47.99
C LEU A 364 32.39 -15.87 -48.00
N GLU A 365 33.01 -16.04 -46.84
CA GLU A 365 34.31 -16.71 -46.71
C GLU A 365 34.23 -18.18 -47.13
N THR A 366 33.20 -18.91 -46.68
CA THR A 366 33.01 -20.33 -47.00
C THR A 366 32.72 -20.57 -48.49
N LYS A 367 31.93 -19.68 -49.14
CA LYS A 367 31.57 -19.80 -50.56
C LYS A 367 32.61 -19.19 -51.51
N GLY A 368 33.77 -18.75 -51.01
CA GLY A 368 34.95 -18.45 -51.82
C GLY A 368 34.76 -17.31 -52.82
N VAL A 369 34.42 -16.11 -52.33
CA VAL A 369 34.22 -14.89 -53.15
C VAL A 369 35.47 -14.47 -53.95
N ALA A 370 36.65 -15.05 -53.68
CA ALA A 370 37.88 -14.84 -54.43
C ALA A 370 37.80 -15.19 -55.93
N ALA A 371 36.74 -15.89 -56.40
CA ALA A 371 36.55 -16.25 -57.81
C ALA A 371 35.79 -15.22 -58.67
N GLY A 372 35.41 -14.05 -58.13
CA GLY A 372 34.93 -12.91 -58.92
C GLY A 372 33.47 -12.95 -59.40
N ASN A 373 32.67 -13.95 -59.03
CA ASN A 373 31.27 -14.10 -59.48
C ASN A 373 30.27 -13.90 -58.33
N LEU A 374 30.14 -12.68 -57.81
CA LEU A 374 29.08 -12.34 -56.86
C LEU A 374 27.77 -12.06 -57.62
N THR A 375 26.89 -13.05 -57.75
CA THR A 375 25.58 -12.84 -58.40
C THR A 375 24.52 -12.36 -57.40
N GLN A 376 23.57 -11.53 -57.86
CA GLN A 376 22.44 -11.07 -57.04
C GLN A 376 21.66 -12.23 -56.41
N ARG A 377 21.57 -13.35 -57.14
CA ARG A 377 20.92 -14.58 -56.67
C ARG A 377 21.64 -15.19 -55.46
N LEU A 378 22.97 -15.34 -55.55
CA LEU A 378 23.78 -15.87 -54.46
C LEU A 378 23.67 -15.01 -53.20
N LEU A 379 23.62 -13.69 -53.37
CA LEU A 379 23.45 -12.76 -52.25
C LEU A 379 22.09 -12.91 -51.57
N LYS A 380 21.02 -13.09 -52.37
CA LYS A 380 19.65 -13.30 -51.88
C LYS A 380 19.51 -14.63 -51.15
N GLU A 381 20.07 -15.70 -51.68
CA GLU A 381 20.07 -17.03 -51.06
C GLU A 381 20.86 -17.02 -49.75
N THR A 382 22.02 -16.35 -49.72
CA THR A 382 22.84 -16.21 -48.50
C THR A 382 22.13 -15.42 -47.40
N LEU A 383 21.46 -14.32 -47.73
CA LEU A 383 20.65 -13.56 -46.78
C LEU A 383 19.50 -14.39 -46.20
N VAL A 384 18.83 -15.21 -47.02
CA VAL A 384 17.74 -16.08 -46.56
C VAL A 384 18.26 -17.19 -45.66
N GLU A 385 19.39 -17.82 -46.00
CA GLU A 385 20.03 -18.87 -45.18
C GLU A 385 20.44 -18.38 -43.79
N VAL A 386 20.89 -17.12 -43.68
CA VAL A 386 21.28 -16.52 -42.39
C VAL A 386 20.08 -16.07 -41.57
N VAL A 387 19.08 -15.47 -42.22
CA VAL A 387 17.92 -14.89 -41.53
C VAL A 387 16.90 -15.97 -41.13
N ALA A 388 16.77 -17.06 -41.89
CA ALA A 388 15.76 -18.10 -41.62
C ALA A 388 15.90 -18.77 -40.24
N PRO A 389 17.09 -19.20 -39.78
CA PRO A 389 17.27 -19.76 -38.44
C PRO A 389 16.99 -18.74 -37.33
N MET A 390 17.29 -17.45 -37.57
CA MET A 390 17.06 -16.38 -36.60
C MET A 390 15.58 -16.03 -36.46
N VAL A 391 14.84 -16.03 -37.58
CA VAL A 391 13.39 -15.89 -37.61
C VAL A 391 12.71 -17.10 -36.96
N GLN A 392 13.22 -18.31 -37.22
CA GLN A 392 12.74 -19.52 -36.53
C GLN A 392 13.04 -19.50 -35.04
N ALA A 393 14.25 -19.11 -34.61
CA ALA A 393 14.58 -18.99 -33.19
C ALA A 393 13.78 -17.89 -32.47
N HIS A 394 13.47 -16.77 -33.14
CA HIS A 394 12.55 -15.76 -32.63
C HIS A 394 11.10 -16.26 -32.59
N ALA A 395 10.68 -17.06 -33.58
CA ALA A 395 9.37 -17.72 -33.56
C ALA A 395 9.30 -18.75 -32.41
N SER A 396 10.37 -19.50 -32.14
CA SER A 396 10.46 -20.48 -31.04
C SER A 396 10.63 -19.84 -29.65
N SER A 397 11.21 -18.64 -29.55
CA SER A 397 11.26 -17.85 -28.30
C SER A 397 9.94 -17.10 -28.06
N ALA A 398 9.21 -16.77 -29.14
CA ALA A 398 7.82 -16.32 -29.10
C ALA A 398 6.82 -17.48 -28.88
N GLU A 399 7.27 -18.74 -28.90
CA GLU A 399 6.49 -19.91 -28.48
C GLU A 399 6.49 -20.05 -26.95
N VAL A 400 5.97 -19.03 -26.27
CA VAL A 400 4.88 -19.32 -25.33
C VAL A 400 3.60 -19.36 -26.17
N SER A 401 3.39 -20.54 -26.77
CA SER A 401 2.13 -21.07 -27.30
C SER A 401 1.29 -20.14 -28.19
N GLN A 402 1.64 -20.05 -29.48
CA GLN A 402 0.65 -19.79 -30.53
C GLN A 402 0.18 -21.13 -31.12
N VAL A 403 -0.96 -21.62 -30.65
CA VAL A 403 -1.72 -22.67 -31.34
C VAL A 403 -2.34 -22.02 -32.61
N PRO A 404 -2.39 -22.71 -33.77
CA PRO A 404 -3.00 -22.18 -34.99
C PRO A 404 -4.44 -21.77 -34.73
N ALA A 405 -4.90 -20.74 -35.43
CA ALA A 405 -6.28 -20.26 -35.38
C ALA A 405 -7.25 -21.42 -35.66
N ALA A 406 -7.73 -22.04 -34.58
CA ALA A 406 -8.84 -22.96 -34.61
C ALA A 406 -10.12 -22.16 -34.91
N PRO A 407 -11.09 -22.75 -35.62
CA PRO A 407 -12.42 -22.16 -35.79
C PRO A 407 -12.97 -21.76 -34.41
N PRO A 408 -13.84 -20.72 -34.32
CA PRO A 408 -14.20 -20.07 -33.07
C PRO A 408 -14.49 -21.09 -31.98
N CYS A 409 -13.58 -21.18 -31.02
CA CYS A 409 -13.69 -22.10 -29.90
C CYS A 409 -14.91 -21.67 -29.10
N ILE A 410 -15.98 -22.45 -29.19
CA ILE A 410 -17.06 -22.43 -28.21
C ILE A 410 -16.39 -22.79 -26.89
N VAL A 411 -16.12 -21.79 -26.05
CA VAL A 411 -15.63 -22.03 -24.70
C VAL A 411 -16.73 -22.77 -23.96
N ASN A 412 -16.65 -24.10 -23.94
CA ASN A 412 -17.46 -24.94 -23.07
C ASN A 412 -17.00 -24.65 -21.64
N TYR A 413 -17.62 -23.67 -21.01
CA TYR A 413 -17.60 -23.56 -19.56
C TYR A 413 -18.13 -24.89 -19.02
N PRO A 414 -17.51 -25.50 -18.00
CA PRO A 414 -18.05 -26.70 -17.39
C PRO A 414 -19.50 -26.41 -17.00
N ILE A 415 -20.44 -27.06 -17.70
CA ILE A 415 -21.83 -27.11 -17.27
C ILE A 415 -21.76 -27.90 -15.99
N PHE A 416 -21.92 -27.22 -14.86
CA PHE A 416 -22.04 -27.88 -13.57
C PHE A 416 -23.37 -28.66 -13.57
N GLU A 417 -23.33 -29.91 -14.04
CA GLU A 417 -24.43 -30.84 -13.89
C GLU A 417 -24.63 -31.14 -12.41
N TRP A 418 -25.91 -31.12 -12.03
CA TRP A 418 -26.40 -31.06 -10.67
C TRP A 418 -26.07 -32.30 -9.84
N ASN A 419 -25.72 -32.06 -8.57
CA ASN A 419 -26.02 -32.98 -7.49
C ASN A 419 -26.88 -32.23 -6.45
N PRO A 420 -28.13 -32.64 -6.14
CA PRO A 420 -29.06 -31.84 -5.33
C PRO A 420 -28.67 -31.65 -3.85
N TRP A 421 -27.53 -32.19 -3.41
CA TRP A 421 -27.15 -32.28 -1.99
C TRP A 421 -25.68 -31.94 -1.68
N GLN A 422 -24.96 -31.19 -2.51
CA GLN A 422 -23.54 -30.87 -2.28
C GLN A 422 -23.20 -29.36 -2.32
N GLN A 423 -22.10 -29.03 -1.64
CA GLN A 423 -21.62 -27.72 -1.16
C GLN A 423 -21.47 -26.63 -2.25
N ARG A 424 -21.30 -25.35 -1.85
CA ARG A 424 -21.28 -24.21 -2.79
C ARG A 424 -20.09 -24.37 -3.74
N LEU A 425 -20.35 -24.28 -5.05
CA LEU A 425 -19.33 -24.43 -6.10
C LEU A 425 -18.25 -23.35 -6.08
N LEU A 426 -18.52 -22.18 -5.49
CA LEU A 426 -17.56 -21.09 -5.33
C LEU A 426 -17.55 -20.60 -3.86
N ASP A 427 -17.11 -21.45 -2.92
CA ASP A 427 -17.12 -21.14 -1.48
C ASP A 427 -16.39 -19.85 -1.08
N ASN A 428 -15.44 -19.39 -1.90
CA ASN A 428 -14.68 -18.16 -1.70
C ASN A 428 -15.00 -17.06 -2.72
N PHE A 429 -16.11 -17.17 -3.46
CA PHE A 429 -16.51 -16.10 -4.39
C PHE A 429 -16.67 -14.78 -3.64
N ILE A 430 -16.16 -13.71 -4.23
CA ILE A 430 -16.42 -12.33 -3.81
C ILE A 430 -16.93 -11.59 -5.02
N THR A 431 -18.08 -10.95 -4.89
CA THR A 431 -18.64 -10.11 -5.95
C THR A 431 -17.67 -8.95 -6.24
N PRO A 432 -17.09 -8.84 -7.45
CA PRO A 432 -16.09 -7.83 -7.74
C PRO A 432 -16.62 -6.40 -7.59
N SER A 433 -15.77 -5.50 -7.11
CA SER A 433 -16.06 -4.06 -7.03
C SER A 433 -15.45 -3.30 -8.22
N VAL A 434 -16.01 -3.54 -9.40
CA VAL A 434 -15.54 -2.95 -10.68
C VAL A 434 -16.48 -1.86 -11.19
N ASP A 435 -16.02 -1.09 -12.17
CA ASP A 435 -16.86 -0.13 -12.91
C ASP A 435 -17.90 -0.85 -13.79
N VAL A 436 -18.86 -0.09 -14.31
CA VAL A 436 -19.99 -0.64 -15.09
C VAL A 436 -19.53 -1.31 -16.39
N ALA A 437 -18.49 -0.79 -17.06
CA ALA A 437 -17.98 -1.35 -18.32
C ALA A 437 -17.33 -2.72 -18.09
N THR A 438 -16.44 -2.80 -17.10
CA THR A 438 -15.78 -4.04 -16.68
C THR A 438 -16.80 -5.06 -16.18
N ALA A 439 -17.83 -4.62 -15.43
CA ALA A 439 -18.90 -5.48 -14.97
C ALA A 439 -19.71 -6.08 -16.14
N TRP A 440 -19.97 -5.29 -17.20
CA TRP A 440 -20.65 -5.74 -18.41
C TRP A 440 -19.84 -6.81 -19.17
N GLN A 441 -18.52 -6.62 -19.29
CA GLN A 441 -17.64 -7.62 -19.89
C GLN A 441 -17.63 -8.94 -19.08
N LEU A 442 -17.51 -8.89 -17.76
CA LEU A 442 -17.55 -10.07 -16.89
C LEU A 442 -18.90 -10.80 -16.92
N TRP A 443 -20.00 -10.07 -17.12
CA TRP A 443 -21.34 -10.64 -17.25
C TRP A 443 -21.48 -11.57 -18.46
N TRP A 444 -20.88 -11.17 -19.58
CA TRP A 444 -20.99 -11.86 -20.86
C TRP A 444 -19.84 -12.81 -21.16
N CYS A 445 -18.62 -12.47 -20.78
CA CYS A 445 -17.42 -13.21 -21.15
C CYS A 445 -16.74 -13.93 -19.96
N GLY A 446 -17.14 -13.65 -18.73
CA GLY A 446 -16.49 -14.22 -17.55
C GLY A 446 -15.02 -13.80 -17.42
N ASN A 447 -14.23 -14.58 -16.69
CA ASN A 447 -12.77 -14.39 -16.61
C ASN A 447 -12.05 -15.74 -16.71
N ALA A 448 -11.57 -16.04 -17.91
CA ALA A 448 -10.86 -17.29 -18.20
C ALA A 448 -9.56 -17.44 -17.38
N GLY A 449 -8.86 -16.35 -17.07
CA GLY A 449 -7.60 -16.37 -16.32
C GLY A 449 -7.72 -16.85 -14.87
N ILE A 450 -8.92 -16.80 -14.30
CA ILE A 450 -9.24 -17.32 -12.96
C ILE A 450 -10.37 -18.36 -12.99
N GLN A 451 -10.62 -18.95 -14.16
CA GLN A 451 -11.66 -19.97 -14.38
C GLN A 451 -13.07 -19.55 -13.93
N MET A 452 -13.41 -18.27 -14.06
CA MET A 452 -14.74 -17.76 -13.76
C MET A 452 -15.64 -17.81 -14.99
N PRO A 453 -16.80 -18.49 -14.94
CA PRO A 453 -17.75 -18.48 -16.04
C PRO A 453 -18.39 -17.09 -16.17
N PRO A 454 -19.06 -16.80 -17.30
CA PRO A 454 -19.85 -15.60 -17.45
C PRO A 454 -20.84 -15.45 -16.30
N PHE A 455 -20.87 -14.28 -15.68
CA PHE A 455 -21.59 -14.12 -14.40
C PHE A 455 -23.09 -14.34 -14.58
N ARG A 456 -23.65 -14.18 -15.78
CA ARG A 456 -25.05 -14.49 -16.07
C ARG A 456 -25.44 -15.95 -15.74
N LEU A 457 -24.48 -16.88 -15.77
CA LEU A 457 -24.66 -18.31 -15.52
C LEU A 457 -24.57 -18.69 -14.02
N ILE A 458 -24.11 -17.77 -13.17
CA ILE A 458 -23.97 -18.02 -11.73
C ILE A 458 -25.34 -17.90 -11.05
N LYS A 459 -25.74 -18.95 -10.32
CA LYS A 459 -26.97 -19.00 -9.52
C LYS A 459 -26.68 -18.71 -8.04
N ALA A 460 -27.69 -18.25 -7.31
CA ALA A 460 -27.54 -17.91 -5.87
C ALA A 460 -27.02 -19.09 -5.01
N GLY A 461 -27.34 -20.33 -5.40
CA GLY A 461 -26.84 -21.54 -4.73
C GLY A 461 -25.36 -21.84 -4.99
N HIS A 462 -24.72 -21.23 -6.00
CA HIS A 462 -23.32 -21.48 -6.35
C HIS A 462 -22.34 -20.63 -5.53
N ILE A 463 -22.83 -19.63 -4.78
CA ILE A 463 -22.01 -18.61 -4.12
C ILE A 463 -22.30 -18.54 -2.61
N PRO A 464 -21.41 -17.89 -1.82
CA PRO A 464 -21.62 -17.73 -0.39
C PRO A 464 -22.87 -16.91 -0.09
N ARG A 465 -23.61 -17.26 0.98
CA ARG A 465 -24.82 -16.52 1.41
C ARG A 465 -24.54 -15.02 1.60
N SER A 466 -23.33 -14.65 2.04
CA SER A 466 -22.89 -13.26 2.19
C SER A 466 -22.81 -12.49 0.86
N GLN A 467 -22.61 -13.19 -0.25
CA GLN A 467 -22.44 -12.62 -1.59
C GLN A 467 -23.72 -12.62 -2.42
N VAL A 468 -24.77 -13.34 -2.00
CA VAL A 468 -26.05 -13.38 -2.72
C VAL A 468 -26.64 -11.98 -2.88
N LYS A 469 -26.61 -11.15 -1.83
CA LYS A 469 -27.13 -9.78 -1.88
C LYS A 469 -26.31 -8.89 -2.83
N PRO A 470 -24.97 -8.76 -2.70
CA PRO A 470 -24.16 -8.02 -3.67
C PRO A 470 -24.33 -8.49 -5.12
N PHE A 471 -24.41 -9.80 -5.35
CA PHE A 471 -24.58 -10.37 -6.69
C PHE A 471 -25.98 -10.09 -7.28
N SER A 472 -27.00 -9.99 -6.43
CA SER A 472 -28.34 -9.57 -6.87
C SER A 472 -28.35 -8.11 -7.35
N GLU A 473 -27.51 -7.24 -6.80
CA GLU A 473 -27.37 -5.85 -7.25
C GLU A 473 -26.72 -5.77 -8.63
N TRP A 474 -25.72 -6.63 -8.88
CA TRP A 474 -25.16 -6.82 -10.20
C TRP A 474 -26.23 -7.24 -11.21
N ARG A 475 -26.98 -8.31 -10.91
CA ARG A 475 -28.02 -8.82 -11.82
C ARG A 475 -29.06 -7.76 -12.17
N PHE A 476 -29.53 -7.01 -11.17
CA PHE A 476 -30.45 -5.89 -11.37
C PHE A 476 -29.90 -4.82 -12.33
N ALA A 477 -28.63 -4.42 -12.14
CA ALA A 477 -28.00 -3.44 -13.02
C ALA A 477 -27.79 -3.98 -14.44
N MET A 478 -27.41 -5.24 -14.59
CA MET A 478 -27.19 -5.87 -15.90
C MET A 478 -28.48 -6.01 -16.70
N ASP A 479 -29.59 -6.37 -16.05
CA ASP A 479 -30.90 -6.43 -16.70
C ASP A 479 -31.33 -5.06 -17.23
N PHE A 480 -31.03 -3.97 -16.51
CA PHE A 480 -31.29 -2.62 -16.99
C PHE A 480 -30.45 -2.28 -18.23
N LEU A 481 -29.14 -2.53 -18.18
CA LEU A 481 -28.23 -2.26 -19.31
C LEU A 481 -28.63 -3.05 -20.56
N TYR A 482 -29.02 -4.32 -20.39
CA TYR A 482 -29.53 -5.16 -21.47
C TYR A 482 -30.79 -4.58 -22.11
N ARG A 483 -31.75 -4.10 -21.31
CA ARG A 483 -32.97 -3.44 -21.81
C ARG A 483 -32.65 -2.19 -22.62
N VAL A 484 -31.74 -1.34 -22.12
CA VAL A 484 -31.30 -0.13 -22.84
C VAL A 484 -30.70 -0.49 -24.19
N TYR A 485 -29.84 -1.51 -24.25
CA TYR A 485 -29.24 -1.96 -25.51
C TYR A 485 -30.30 -2.47 -26.50
N THR A 486 -31.21 -3.34 -26.04
CA THR A 486 -32.25 -3.90 -26.91
C THR A 486 -33.24 -2.85 -27.40
N ALA A 487 -33.55 -1.84 -26.58
CA ALA A 487 -34.42 -0.74 -26.96
C ALA A 487 -33.78 0.17 -28.03
N GLU A 488 -32.47 0.37 -27.97
CA GLU A 488 -31.76 1.25 -28.91
C GLU A 488 -31.45 0.58 -30.25
N THR A 489 -31.09 -0.71 -30.22
CA THR A 489 -30.61 -1.42 -31.42
C THR A 489 -31.65 -2.32 -32.06
N GLY A 490 -32.69 -2.72 -31.32
CA GLY A 490 -33.65 -3.75 -31.75
C GLY A 490 -33.05 -5.16 -31.85
N ILE A 491 -31.76 -5.33 -31.53
CA ILE A 491 -31.01 -6.58 -31.71
C ILE A 491 -30.78 -7.24 -30.35
N ARG A 492 -30.85 -8.57 -30.30
CA ARG A 492 -30.44 -9.36 -29.13
C ARG A 492 -28.95 -9.63 -29.16
N ILE A 493 -28.30 -9.55 -28.00
CA ILE A 493 -26.89 -9.93 -27.86
C ILE A 493 -26.78 -11.45 -28.07
N PRO A 494 -25.82 -11.93 -28.89
CA PRO A 494 -25.59 -13.36 -29.08
C PRO A 494 -25.37 -14.10 -27.76
N GLU A 495 -25.69 -15.40 -27.72
CA GLU A 495 -25.55 -16.18 -26.48
C GLU A 495 -24.12 -16.25 -25.95
N ASN A 496 -23.12 -16.20 -26.83
CA ASN A 496 -21.69 -16.23 -26.49
C ASN A 496 -20.94 -15.10 -27.23
N PRO A 497 -21.01 -13.85 -26.75
CA PRO A 497 -20.37 -12.72 -27.41
C PRO A 497 -18.86 -12.68 -27.11
N THR A 498 -18.09 -12.18 -28.07
CA THR A 498 -16.64 -11.93 -27.88
C THR A 498 -16.42 -10.70 -26.98
N PRO A 499 -15.23 -10.56 -26.34
CA PRO A 499 -14.91 -9.37 -25.54
C PRO A 499 -14.98 -8.05 -26.32
N ALA A 500 -14.62 -8.09 -27.61
CA ALA A 500 -14.78 -6.95 -28.52
C ALA A 500 -16.27 -6.57 -28.66
N HIS A 501 -17.13 -7.56 -28.93
CA HIS A 501 -18.57 -7.34 -29.03
C HIS A 501 -19.18 -6.82 -27.71
N ALA A 502 -18.76 -7.34 -26.56
CA ALA A 502 -19.20 -6.83 -25.25
C ALA A 502 -18.80 -5.36 -25.04
N THR A 503 -17.64 -4.94 -25.57
CA THR A 503 -17.17 -3.55 -25.50
C THR A 503 -17.98 -2.65 -26.42
N ASP A 504 -18.24 -3.09 -27.65
CA ASP A 504 -19.03 -2.34 -28.64
C ASP A 504 -20.47 -2.12 -28.17
N THR A 505 -21.10 -3.18 -27.62
CA THR A 505 -22.46 -3.09 -27.06
C THR A 505 -22.52 -2.11 -25.88
N TYR A 506 -21.50 -2.10 -25.01
CA TYR A 506 -21.43 -1.14 -23.92
C TYR A 506 -21.25 0.30 -24.38
N ALA A 507 -20.46 0.55 -25.44
CA ALA A 507 -20.28 1.88 -25.99
C ALA A 507 -21.61 2.49 -26.45
N ILE A 508 -22.49 1.69 -27.06
CA ILE A 508 -23.85 2.10 -27.45
C ILE A 508 -24.69 2.46 -26.21
N ILE A 509 -24.68 1.61 -25.18
CA ILE A 509 -25.42 1.84 -23.93
C ILE A 509 -24.94 3.12 -23.24
N LEU A 510 -23.62 3.32 -23.19
CA LEU A 510 -23.00 4.45 -22.50
C LEU A 510 -23.49 5.79 -23.02
N VAL A 511 -23.73 5.92 -24.33
CA VAL A 511 -24.27 7.14 -24.95
C VAL A 511 -25.61 7.53 -24.30
N LYS A 512 -26.47 6.57 -23.99
CA LYS A 512 -27.81 6.82 -23.42
C LYS A 512 -27.80 7.06 -21.93
N ILE A 513 -27.01 6.29 -21.19
CA ILE A 513 -26.96 6.43 -19.72
C ILE A 513 -26.03 7.55 -19.26
N LYS A 514 -25.29 8.20 -20.18
CA LYS A 514 -24.32 9.27 -19.90
C LYS A 514 -24.89 10.35 -18.98
N LEU A 515 -26.12 10.82 -19.25
CA LEU A 515 -26.76 11.88 -18.46
C LEU A 515 -27.10 11.44 -17.03
N LEU A 516 -27.51 10.18 -16.85
CA LEU A 516 -27.79 9.59 -15.53
C LEU A 516 -26.52 9.47 -14.68
N LEU A 517 -25.36 9.28 -15.33
CA LEU A 517 -24.08 9.07 -14.67
C LEU A 517 -23.35 10.38 -14.31
N GLN A 518 -23.71 11.49 -14.93
CA GLN A 518 -22.94 12.73 -14.87
C GLN A 518 -23.25 13.67 -13.71
N LYS A 519 -24.42 13.56 -13.05
CA LYS A 519 -24.80 14.47 -11.96
C LYS A 519 -25.25 13.74 -10.71
N THR A 520 -24.82 14.22 -9.54
CA THR A 520 -25.39 13.80 -8.25
C THR A 520 -26.82 14.35 -8.09
N PRO A 521 -27.63 13.80 -7.16
CA PRO A 521 -28.88 14.43 -6.75
C PRO A 521 -28.73 15.87 -6.23
N LYS A 522 -27.51 16.30 -5.87
CA LYS A 522 -27.16 17.66 -5.43
C LYS A 522 -26.54 18.51 -6.55
N GLY A 523 -26.72 18.13 -7.82
CA GLY A 523 -26.24 18.88 -9.01
C GLY A 523 -24.74 18.81 -9.30
N ARG A 524 -23.93 18.18 -8.43
CA ARG A 524 -22.46 18.06 -8.63
C ARG A 524 -22.11 17.10 -9.78
N ILE A 525 -21.14 17.51 -10.60
CA ILE A 525 -20.64 16.74 -11.75
C ILE A 525 -19.83 15.52 -11.27
N ARG A 526 -20.07 14.36 -11.89
CA ARG A 526 -19.36 13.09 -11.66
C ARG A 526 -18.64 12.63 -12.92
N ARG A 527 -17.53 11.90 -12.73
CA ARG A 527 -16.88 11.10 -13.78
C ARG A 527 -17.69 9.81 -13.98
N GLY A 528 -18.60 9.84 -14.96
CA GLY A 528 -19.56 8.76 -15.19
C GLY A 528 -18.93 7.42 -15.60
N ASP A 529 -17.75 7.49 -16.21
CA ASP A 529 -16.89 6.38 -16.65
C ASP A 529 -16.25 5.58 -15.50
N GLN A 530 -16.19 6.15 -14.29
CA GLN A 530 -15.54 5.52 -13.12
C GLN A 530 -16.54 5.03 -12.06
N ILE A 531 -17.84 5.04 -12.38
CA ILE A 531 -18.88 4.64 -11.43
C ILE A 531 -18.84 3.12 -11.22
N LYS A 532 -18.73 2.71 -9.96
CA LYS A 532 -18.80 1.30 -9.55
C LYS A 532 -20.20 0.74 -9.74
N ILE A 533 -20.30 -0.52 -10.13
CA ILE A 533 -21.57 -1.20 -10.43
C ILE A 533 -22.56 -1.20 -9.25
N ALA A 534 -22.10 -1.33 -8.01
CA ALA A 534 -22.94 -1.22 -6.82
C ALA A 534 -23.51 0.20 -6.64
N THR A 535 -22.70 1.22 -6.90
CA THR A 535 -23.15 2.62 -6.88
C THR A 535 -24.14 2.88 -8.00
N PHE A 536 -23.91 2.33 -9.20
CA PHE A 536 -24.84 2.40 -10.32
C PHE A 536 -26.20 1.75 -9.99
N ALA A 537 -26.20 0.54 -9.40
CA ALA A 537 -27.42 -0.11 -8.94
C ALA A 537 -28.19 0.74 -7.90
N SER A 538 -27.49 1.40 -6.98
CA SER A 538 -28.10 2.33 -6.02
C SER A 538 -28.69 3.58 -6.69
N ILE A 539 -28.01 4.13 -7.70
CA ILE A 539 -28.52 5.25 -8.51
C ILE A 539 -29.80 4.83 -9.24
N LEU A 540 -29.83 3.66 -9.87
CA LEU A 540 -31.00 3.14 -10.57
C LEU A 540 -32.19 2.91 -9.62
N ARG A 541 -31.95 2.38 -8.41
CA ARG A 541 -33.03 2.24 -7.42
C ARG A 541 -33.58 3.59 -6.97
N LYS A 542 -32.71 4.57 -6.74
CA LYS A 542 -33.14 5.93 -6.38
C LYS A 542 -33.85 6.64 -7.53
N ALA A 543 -33.43 6.43 -8.77
CA ALA A 543 -34.09 6.96 -9.95
C ALA A 543 -35.49 6.34 -10.12
N LYS A 544 -35.63 5.02 -9.91
CA LYS A 544 -36.94 4.36 -9.93
C LYS A 544 -37.87 4.85 -8.82
N VAL A 545 -37.36 5.01 -7.61
CA VAL A 545 -38.13 5.58 -6.47
C VAL A 545 -38.48 7.03 -6.74
N ASN A 546 -37.57 7.82 -7.31
CA ASN A 546 -37.86 9.21 -7.67
C ASN A 546 -38.83 9.32 -8.84
N ASP A 547 -38.83 8.43 -9.83
CA ASP A 547 -39.86 8.44 -10.90
C ASP A 547 -41.23 8.05 -10.35
N GLU A 548 -41.31 7.06 -9.45
CA GLU A 548 -42.58 6.71 -8.78
C GLU A 548 -43.05 7.84 -7.86
N LEU A 549 -42.14 8.50 -7.14
CA LEU A 549 -42.41 9.64 -6.26
C LEU A 549 -42.74 10.92 -7.04
N VAL A 550 -42.01 11.21 -8.12
CA VAL A 550 -42.25 12.36 -9.01
C VAL A 550 -43.56 12.15 -9.73
N LYS A 551 -43.84 10.96 -10.26
CA LYS A 551 -45.13 10.64 -10.88
C LYS A 551 -46.29 10.82 -9.89
N ALA A 552 -46.13 10.37 -8.64
CA ALA A 552 -47.11 10.62 -7.56
C ALA A 552 -47.25 12.12 -7.18
N ILE A 553 -46.19 12.93 -7.33
CA ILE A 553 -46.16 14.37 -7.02
C ILE A 553 -46.66 15.24 -8.20
N THR A 554 -46.38 14.86 -9.44
CA THR A 554 -46.71 15.63 -10.65
C THR A 554 -48.08 15.31 -11.22
N GLU A 555 -48.62 14.11 -10.95
CA GLU A 555 -49.99 13.76 -11.36
C GLU A 555 -51.04 14.17 -10.30
N GLY A 556 -50.62 14.73 -9.16
CA GLY A 556 -51.51 15.27 -8.13
C GLY A 556 -51.71 16.77 -8.30
N ASP A 557 -52.88 17.17 -8.83
CA ASP A 557 -53.27 18.55 -9.17
C ASP A 557 -53.15 19.60 -8.03
N LEU A 558 -52.92 19.18 -6.78
CA LEU A 558 -52.97 20.06 -5.61
C LEU A 558 -51.72 20.95 -5.41
N LEU A 559 -50.53 20.53 -5.89
CA LEU A 559 -49.28 21.25 -5.61
C LEU A 559 -49.12 22.52 -6.46
N GLN A 560 -49.68 22.54 -7.69
CA GLN A 560 -49.71 23.73 -8.55
C GLN A 560 -50.63 24.81 -7.97
N VAL A 561 -51.76 24.42 -7.37
CA VAL A 561 -52.70 25.36 -6.72
C VAL A 561 -52.04 26.01 -5.50
N LEU A 562 -51.40 25.21 -4.62
CA LEU A 562 -50.74 25.72 -3.42
C LEU A 562 -49.52 26.61 -3.70
N LEU A 563 -48.74 26.33 -4.76
CA LEU A 563 -47.61 27.16 -5.16
C LEU A 563 -48.05 28.52 -5.73
N SER A 564 -49.25 28.59 -6.31
CA SER A 564 -49.80 29.83 -6.86
C SER A 564 -50.39 30.76 -5.79
N GLU A 565 -50.92 30.21 -4.68
CA GLU A 565 -51.48 31.02 -3.58
C GLU A 565 -50.42 31.53 -2.59
N LEU A 566 -49.25 30.88 -2.49
CA LEU A 566 -48.21 31.20 -1.50
C LEU A 566 -47.08 32.11 -2.02
N SER A 567 -47.16 32.62 -3.25
CA SER A 567 -46.15 33.53 -3.83
C SER A 567 -46.22 34.98 -3.33
N GLY A 568 -47.05 35.28 -2.32
CA GLY A 568 -47.09 36.57 -1.63
C GLY A 568 -46.42 36.51 -0.27
N GLU A 569 -45.16 36.96 -0.19
CA GLU A 569 -44.50 37.42 1.05
C GLU A 569 -44.25 36.42 2.21
N CYS A 570 -44.05 35.12 1.97
CA CYS A 570 -43.54 34.22 3.02
C CYS A 570 -42.15 33.65 2.71
N ASN A 571 -41.15 34.02 3.52
CA ASN A 571 -39.81 33.42 3.47
C ASN A 571 -39.89 31.97 3.96
N MET A 572 -39.94 31.02 3.01
CA MET A 572 -40.03 29.58 3.32
C MET A 572 -38.92 29.02 4.21
N ASN A 573 -37.79 29.74 4.40
CA ASN A 573 -36.72 29.29 5.29
C ASN A 573 -37.02 29.49 6.78
N SER A 574 -38.05 30.26 7.16
CA SER A 574 -38.40 30.50 8.56
C SER A 574 -39.56 29.63 9.08
N LEU A 575 -40.13 28.73 8.27
CA LEU A 575 -41.21 27.86 8.73
C LEU A 575 -40.68 26.61 9.46
N TYR A 576 -40.75 26.70 10.78
CA TYR A 576 -40.69 25.68 11.83
C TYR A 576 -39.59 24.62 11.68
N VAL A 577 -38.53 24.85 12.45
CA VAL A 577 -37.53 23.84 12.79
C VAL A 577 -37.97 23.16 14.08
N PHE A 578 -38.12 21.84 14.08
CA PHE A 578 -38.34 21.07 15.31
C PHE A 578 -37.10 20.24 15.62
N LYS A 579 -36.91 19.91 16.91
CA LYS A 579 -35.78 19.12 17.39
C LYS A 579 -36.22 17.69 17.67
N ASP A 580 -35.45 16.72 17.20
CA ASP A 580 -35.64 15.34 17.63
C ASP A 580 -35.20 15.13 19.09
N LYS A 581 -35.48 13.96 19.68
CA LYS A 581 -35.08 13.63 21.07
C LYS A 581 -33.57 13.63 21.31
N LYS A 582 -32.76 13.71 20.25
CA LYS A 582 -31.29 13.82 20.28
C LYS A 582 -30.80 15.25 20.06
N GLY A 583 -31.71 16.21 19.89
CA GLY A 583 -31.46 17.64 19.80
C GLY A 583 -31.12 18.15 18.39
N TYR A 584 -31.33 17.38 17.33
CA TYR A 584 -31.05 17.81 15.96
C TYR A 584 -32.22 18.56 15.33
N ASP A 585 -31.90 19.65 14.62
CA ASP A 585 -32.85 20.52 13.93
C ASP A 585 -33.34 19.93 12.60
N TRP A 586 -34.65 19.79 12.42
CA TRP A 586 -35.31 19.31 11.21
C TRP A 586 -36.26 20.36 10.64
N LYS A 587 -36.26 20.57 9.32
CA LYS A 587 -37.14 21.53 8.63
C LYS A 587 -38.49 20.87 8.28
N ALA A 588 -39.60 21.44 8.76
CA ALA A 588 -40.93 20.83 8.69
C ALA A 588 -41.65 20.93 7.33
N THR A 589 -41.13 21.70 6.36
CA THR A 589 -41.82 22.01 5.11
C THR A 589 -42.30 20.79 4.31
N PRO A 590 -41.52 19.70 4.17
CA PRO A 590 -41.97 18.51 3.43
C PRO A 590 -43.03 17.68 4.16
N LEU A 591 -43.03 17.70 5.50
CA LEU A 591 -43.99 16.97 6.33
C LEU A 591 -45.35 17.65 6.35
N ILE A 592 -45.37 18.98 6.40
CA ILE A 592 -46.61 19.78 6.37
C ILE A 592 -47.33 19.58 5.03
N ALA A 593 -46.58 19.52 3.92
CA ALA A 593 -47.14 19.20 2.61
C ALA A 593 -47.73 17.78 2.56
N ALA A 594 -47.01 16.78 3.11
CA ALA A 594 -47.50 15.40 3.16
C ALA A 594 -48.75 15.23 4.05
N ALA A 595 -48.81 15.95 5.17
CA ALA A 595 -49.97 15.96 6.08
C ALA A 595 -51.19 16.66 5.45
N ALA A 596 -50.99 17.82 4.80
CA ALA A 596 -52.06 18.56 4.13
C ALA A 596 -52.67 17.78 2.94
N LEU A 597 -51.90 16.88 2.34
CA LEU A 597 -52.35 15.96 1.28
C LEU A 597 -52.99 14.66 1.80
N GLY A 598 -53.17 14.52 3.12
CA GLY A 598 -53.83 13.37 3.73
C GLY A 598 -52.99 12.08 3.79
N HIS A 599 -51.69 12.14 3.52
CA HIS A 599 -50.78 10.98 3.55
C HIS A 599 -50.27 10.70 4.97
N THR A 600 -51.18 10.34 5.87
CA THR A 600 -50.93 10.13 7.31
C THR A 600 -49.92 9.02 7.61
N GLU A 601 -49.90 7.93 6.85
CA GLU A 601 -48.94 6.83 7.05
C GLU A 601 -47.48 7.23 6.75
N LEU A 602 -47.29 8.12 5.77
CA LEU A 602 -45.96 8.58 5.36
C LEU A 602 -45.39 9.57 6.38
N VAL A 603 -46.26 10.40 6.95
CA VAL A 603 -45.95 11.27 8.09
C VAL A 603 -45.63 10.43 9.33
N GLN A 604 -46.46 9.44 9.66
CA GLN A 604 -46.24 8.56 10.81
C GLN A 604 -44.94 7.77 10.68
N GLY A 605 -44.68 7.16 9.52
CA GLY A 605 -43.44 6.43 9.27
C GLY A 605 -42.19 7.32 9.22
N PHE A 606 -42.33 8.64 9.07
CA PHE A 606 -41.23 9.59 9.26
C PHE A 606 -41.03 9.91 10.74
N ILE A 607 -42.11 10.19 11.47
CA ILE A 607 -42.10 10.43 12.93
C ILE A 607 -41.46 9.24 13.66
N ASP A 608 -41.89 8.02 13.35
CA ASP A 608 -41.39 6.78 13.95
C ASP A 608 -39.89 6.55 13.69
N ARG A 609 -39.38 7.00 12.53
CA ARG A 609 -37.96 6.86 12.14
C ARG A 609 -37.07 7.95 12.70
N ALA A 610 -37.61 9.15 12.84
CA ALA A 610 -36.89 10.30 13.35
C ALA A 610 -36.95 10.42 14.88
N ASP A 611 -37.77 9.58 15.54
CA ASP A 611 -37.87 9.50 17.01
C ASP A 611 -38.22 10.88 17.62
N ILE A 612 -39.18 11.55 16.98
CA ILE A 612 -39.74 12.86 17.33
C ILE A 612 -41.03 12.60 18.13
N ASP A 613 -41.29 13.37 19.20
CA ASP A 613 -42.59 13.30 19.91
C ASP A 613 -43.73 13.97 19.12
#